data_AF-A0A2A5D7Z9-F1
#
_entry.id   AF-A0A2A5D7Z9-F1
#
_cell.length_a   1.000
_cell.length_b   1.000
_cell.length_c   1.000
_cell.angle_alpha   90.00
_cell.angle_beta   90.00
_cell.angle_gamma   90.00
#
_symmetry.space_group_name_H-M   'P 1'
#
loop_
_entity.id
_entity.type
_entity.pdbx_description
1 polymer ?
#
loop_
_entity_poly.entity_id
_entity_poly.type
_entity_poly.pdbx_seq_one_letter_code
_entity_poly.pdbx_strand_id
1 'polypeptide(L)'
;SDTLYSIYIHIVYLSQALKDVASESSPNLSVKAGDVIGQIGNTSFDYSLHDETVTLPGFILPDQYKSEAWKIHTVDPFDYFEDSIKQQLIAVCPRVVTPLGGKIDLDLDGFAVGNWFVENTNGYAGINSPDYWDTHLSFAYDHFDPTWIRISMGKYDDSTGVFGVKDNTPDPTTISVATGLVKYELVEIDWKLKSTSEFWNRLEYEGELVGFNFDTVKGVVLVQMLDTRSLKFEAFPGKTADQVTAFTSSAVTYER
;
A
#
# COMPACT_ATOMS: atom_id res chain seq x y z
N SER A 1 26.60 10.30 -9.41
CA SER A 1 25.35 10.60 -8.69
C SER A 1 25.25 9.61 -7.56
N ASP A 2 24.74 10.04 -6.41
CA ASP A 2 24.42 9.11 -5.34
C ASP A 2 23.14 8.37 -5.76
N THR A 3 23.23 7.05 -5.94
CA THR A 3 22.11 6.22 -6.40
C THR A 3 21.29 5.65 -5.25
N LEU A 4 21.78 5.76 -4.02
CA LEU A 4 21.12 5.29 -2.81
C LEU A 4 20.74 6.49 -1.94
N TYR A 5 19.47 6.61 -1.57
CA TYR A 5 18.99 7.68 -0.69
C TYR A 5 17.80 7.24 0.14
N SER A 6 17.59 7.91 1.27
CA SER A 6 16.42 7.72 2.13
C SER A 6 15.53 8.95 2.15
N ILE A 7 14.23 8.73 2.28
CA ILE A 7 13.23 9.78 2.50
C ILE A 7 12.72 9.67 3.93
N TYR A 8 12.61 10.81 4.61
CA TYR A 8 12.10 10.94 5.97
C TYR A 8 10.90 11.89 5.94
N ILE A 9 9.71 11.42 6.32
CA ILE A 9 8.47 12.21 6.31
C ILE A 9 7.98 12.40 7.76
N HIS A 10 7.16 13.43 7.97
CA HIS A 10 6.61 13.82 9.28
C HIS A 10 7.67 14.25 10.31
N ILE A 11 8.82 14.72 9.85
CA ILE A 11 9.79 15.44 10.70
C ILE A 11 9.19 16.79 11.08
N VAL A 12 8.99 17.01 12.38
CA VAL A 12 8.34 18.22 12.91
C VAL A 12 9.37 19.30 13.27
N TYR A 13 10.53 18.90 13.77
CA TYR A 13 11.60 19.82 14.14
C TYR A 13 12.89 19.47 13.40
N LEU A 14 13.31 20.33 12.48
CA LEU A 14 14.63 20.23 11.87
C LEU A 14 15.72 20.57 12.89
N SER A 15 16.88 19.92 12.78
CA SER A 15 18.08 20.32 13.51
C SER A 15 18.50 21.75 13.14
N GLN A 16 19.31 22.40 13.99
CA GLN A 16 19.73 23.78 13.70
C GLN A 16 20.47 23.89 12.36
N ALA A 17 21.37 22.94 12.07
CA ALA A 17 22.10 22.90 10.82
C ALA A 17 21.19 22.82 9.59
N LEU A 18 20.07 22.08 9.68
CA LEU A 18 19.07 22.03 8.61
C LEU A 18 18.21 23.29 8.54
N LYS A 19 17.89 23.92 9.68
CA LYS A 19 17.17 25.21 9.69
C LYS A 19 17.96 26.32 9.01
N ASP A 20 19.29 26.32 9.19
CA ASP A 20 20.17 27.34 8.62
C ASP A 20 20.16 27.32 7.08
N VAL A 21 19.81 26.18 6.47
CA VAL A 21 19.71 26.00 5.02
C VAL A 21 18.26 25.84 4.52
N ALA A 22 17.27 25.71 5.41
CA ALA A 22 15.88 25.38 5.06
C ALA A 22 15.16 26.43 4.20
N SER A 23 15.68 27.67 4.15
CA SER A 23 15.13 28.72 3.28
C SER A 23 15.56 28.59 1.82
N GLU A 24 16.53 27.72 1.53
CA GLU A 24 16.96 27.44 0.16
C GLU A 24 16.01 26.45 -0.51
N SER A 25 15.87 26.53 -1.83
CA SER A 25 15.15 25.51 -2.60
C SER A 25 16.04 24.27 -2.71
N SER A 26 15.66 23.17 -2.03
CA SER A 26 16.39 21.90 -2.01
C SER A 26 17.85 22.05 -1.53
N PRO A 27 18.09 22.47 -0.27
CA PRO A 27 19.43 22.65 0.25
C PRO A 27 20.20 21.32 0.31
N ASN A 28 21.49 21.38 0.02
CA ASN A 28 22.41 20.26 0.24
C ASN A 28 23.21 20.49 1.52
N LEU A 29 23.05 19.61 2.49
CA LEU A 29 23.83 19.61 3.73
C LEU A 29 24.56 18.28 3.88
N SER A 30 25.88 18.33 4.04
CA SER A 30 26.65 17.14 4.39
C SER A 30 26.37 16.72 5.83
N VAL A 31 25.98 15.47 6.02
CA VAL A 31 25.75 14.85 7.34
C VAL A 31 26.59 13.58 7.46
N LYS A 32 26.75 13.10 8.70
CA LYS A 32 27.44 11.84 9.03
C LYS A 32 26.49 10.91 9.76
N ALA A 33 26.79 9.61 9.70
CA ALA A 33 26.08 8.62 10.52
C ALA A 33 26.12 9.02 12.00
N GLY A 34 24.95 9.05 12.65
CA GLY A 34 24.78 9.49 14.03
C GLY A 34 24.45 10.99 14.19
N ASP A 35 24.54 11.80 13.14
CA ASP A 35 24.09 13.20 13.21
C ASP A 35 22.57 13.26 13.39
N VAL A 36 22.12 14.13 14.30
CA VAL A 36 20.69 14.40 14.49
C VAL A 36 20.22 15.37 13.40
N ILE A 37 19.40 14.88 12.48
CA ILE A 37 18.82 15.68 11.38
C ILE A 37 17.44 16.27 11.74
N GLY A 38 16.76 15.71 12.72
CA GLY A 38 15.49 16.26 13.19
C GLY A 38 14.86 15.44 14.28
N GLN A 39 13.62 15.80 14.60
CA GLN A 39 12.79 15.12 15.60
C GLN A 39 11.37 14.99 15.06
N ILE A 40 10.77 13.82 15.30
CA ILE A 40 9.36 13.58 15.08
C ILE A 40 8.53 14.20 16.21
N GLY A 41 7.28 14.58 15.91
CA GLY A 41 6.32 15.03 16.91
C GLY A 41 5.51 13.87 17.50
N ASN A 42 4.29 14.15 17.94
CA ASN A 42 3.33 13.14 18.38
C ASN A 42 2.57 12.49 17.20
N THR A 43 3.23 12.32 16.06
CA THR A 43 2.65 11.78 14.82
C THR A 43 3.38 10.52 14.38
N SER A 44 2.88 9.84 13.35
CA SER A 44 3.63 8.81 12.65
C SER A 44 4.93 9.37 12.07
N PHE A 45 5.86 8.46 11.80
CA PHE A 45 7.13 8.71 11.14
C PHE A 45 7.21 7.77 9.94
N ASP A 46 7.44 8.32 8.75
CA ASP A 46 7.62 7.50 7.56
C ASP A 46 9.08 7.55 7.12
N TYR A 47 9.61 6.37 6.84
CA TYR A 47 10.95 6.16 6.34
C TYR A 47 10.91 5.21 5.16
N SER A 48 11.61 5.57 4.09
CA SER A 48 11.83 4.70 2.94
C SER A 48 13.26 4.80 2.46
N LEU A 49 13.74 3.71 1.85
CA LEU A 49 15.05 3.62 1.23
C LEU A 49 14.89 3.33 -0.25
N HIS A 50 15.67 4.02 -1.08
CA HIS A 50 15.59 3.94 -2.53
C HIS A 50 16.97 3.71 -3.12
N ASP A 51 17.09 2.73 -4.01
CA ASP A 51 18.28 2.48 -4.82
C ASP A 51 17.92 2.60 -6.30
N GLU A 52 18.36 3.69 -6.94
CA GLU A 52 18.11 3.97 -8.37
C GLU A 52 18.74 2.93 -9.32
N THR A 53 19.63 2.06 -8.82
CA THR A 53 20.15 0.93 -9.59
C THR A 53 19.21 -0.27 -9.60
N VAL A 54 18.20 -0.29 -8.73
CA VAL A 54 17.18 -1.34 -8.62
C VAL A 54 15.86 -0.82 -9.17
N THR A 55 15.19 -1.59 -10.02
CA THR A 55 13.80 -1.32 -10.42
C THR A 55 12.94 -2.50 -10.01
N LEU A 56 11.92 -2.22 -9.22
CA LEU A 56 10.96 -3.22 -8.75
C LEU A 56 10.18 -3.80 -9.95
N PRO A 57 10.26 -5.12 -10.20
CA PRO A 57 9.74 -5.73 -11.42
C PRO A 57 8.21 -5.87 -11.43
N GLY A 58 7.56 -5.80 -10.26
CA GLY A 58 6.12 -5.94 -10.13
C GLY A 58 5.34 -4.63 -10.25
N PHE A 59 5.97 -3.56 -10.73
CA PHE A 59 5.28 -2.40 -11.29
C PHE A 59 5.32 -2.55 -12.81
N ILE A 60 4.29 -3.19 -13.38
CA ILE A 60 4.35 -3.59 -14.80
C ILE A 60 4.23 -2.41 -15.78
N LEU A 61 3.80 -1.24 -15.29
CA LEU A 61 3.81 0.02 -16.01
C LEU A 61 4.37 1.14 -15.10
N PRO A 62 5.70 1.22 -14.95
CA PRO A 62 6.34 2.17 -14.04
C PRO A 62 6.04 3.64 -14.40
N ASP A 63 5.68 3.89 -15.65
CA ASP A 63 5.27 5.20 -16.15
C ASP A 63 4.03 5.79 -15.45
N GLN A 64 3.21 4.96 -14.80
CA GLN A 64 2.06 5.40 -13.98
C GLN A 64 2.50 6.08 -12.68
N TYR A 65 3.78 5.97 -12.28
CA TYR A 65 4.30 6.49 -11.01
C TYR A 65 5.19 7.74 -11.18
N LYS A 66 5.16 8.41 -12.33
CA LYS A 66 6.07 9.54 -12.65
C LYS A 66 6.03 10.71 -11.65
N SER A 67 4.89 10.96 -10.99
CA SER A 67 4.79 11.99 -9.94
C SER A 67 5.64 11.68 -8.71
N GLU A 68 5.90 10.40 -8.45
CA GLU A 68 6.77 9.91 -7.38
C GLU A 68 7.68 8.82 -7.95
N ALA A 69 8.50 9.21 -8.94
CA ALA A 69 9.36 8.29 -9.71
C ALA A 69 10.31 7.46 -8.82
N TRP A 70 10.58 7.90 -7.59
CA TRP A 70 11.36 7.17 -6.60
C TRP A 70 10.70 5.86 -6.12
N LYS A 71 9.37 5.71 -6.26
CA LYS A 71 8.63 4.54 -5.74
C LYS A 71 9.10 3.23 -6.35
N ILE A 72 9.35 3.22 -7.66
CA ILE A 72 9.77 2.01 -8.38
C ILE A 72 11.18 1.54 -7.99
N HIS A 73 11.92 2.38 -7.25
CA HIS A 73 13.26 2.13 -6.74
C HIS A 73 13.28 1.81 -5.24
N THR A 74 12.11 1.66 -4.60
CA THR A 74 12.02 1.37 -3.17
C THR A 74 12.56 -0.03 -2.87
N VAL A 75 13.55 -0.12 -1.98
CA VAL A 75 14.20 -1.37 -1.56
C VAL A 75 13.83 -1.70 -0.11
N ASP A 76 13.95 -2.97 0.28
CA ASP A 76 13.81 -3.38 1.68
C ASP A 76 14.98 -2.81 2.50
N PRO A 77 14.76 -1.89 3.46
CA PRO A 77 15.84 -1.31 4.23
C PRO A 77 16.63 -2.34 5.04
N PHE A 78 16.02 -3.46 5.41
CA PHE A 78 16.70 -4.53 6.13
C PHE A 78 17.85 -5.16 5.31
N ASP A 79 17.85 -5.03 3.98
CA ASP A 79 18.95 -5.52 3.14
C ASP A 79 20.18 -4.58 3.15
N TYR A 80 20.01 -3.34 3.62
CA TYR A 80 21.05 -2.31 3.62
C TYR A 80 21.55 -1.94 5.01
N PHE A 81 20.78 -2.23 6.07
CA PHE A 81 21.20 -1.94 7.43
C PHE A 81 22.37 -2.82 7.88
N GLU A 82 23.30 -2.21 8.63
CA GLU A 82 24.30 -2.95 9.37
C GLU A 82 23.63 -3.94 10.33
N ASP A 83 24.25 -5.11 10.52
CA ASP A 83 23.68 -6.21 11.32
C ASP A 83 23.21 -5.76 12.72
N SER A 84 23.94 -4.86 13.36
CA SER A 84 23.62 -4.35 14.69
C SER A 84 22.29 -3.58 14.73
N ILE A 85 22.01 -2.77 13.69
CA ILE A 85 20.77 -1.99 13.54
C ILE A 85 19.66 -2.90 13.03
N LYS A 86 19.97 -3.73 12.02
CA LYS A 86 19.05 -4.71 11.44
C LYS A 86 18.43 -5.59 12.52
N GLN A 87 19.25 -6.17 13.40
CA GLN A 87 18.77 -7.04 14.49
C GLN A 87 17.87 -6.32 15.48
N GLN A 88 18.18 -5.07 15.83
CA GLN A 88 17.35 -4.26 16.73
C GLN A 88 15.98 -3.96 16.13
N LEU A 89 15.93 -3.63 14.83
CA LEU A 89 14.68 -3.34 14.12
C LEU A 89 13.86 -4.62 13.86
N ILE A 90 14.51 -5.74 13.52
CA ILE A 90 13.82 -7.04 13.36
C ILE A 90 13.17 -7.48 14.67
N ALA A 91 13.83 -7.27 15.82
CA ALA A 91 13.27 -7.64 17.12
C ALA A 91 11.94 -6.94 17.42
N VAL A 92 11.69 -5.77 16.80
CA VAL A 92 10.45 -5.00 16.93
C VAL A 92 9.58 -5.00 15.67
N CYS A 93 9.89 -5.84 14.68
CA CYS A 93 9.14 -5.89 13.43
C CYS A 93 7.90 -6.81 13.54
N PRO A 94 6.66 -6.29 13.37
CA PRO A 94 5.44 -7.10 13.44
C PRO A 94 5.30 -8.12 12.31
N ARG A 95 5.96 -7.87 11.17
CA ARG A 95 5.98 -8.76 10.01
C ARG A 95 7.16 -9.72 10.13
N VAL A 96 6.89 -11.02 9.97
CA VAL A 96 7.95 -12.06 9.98
C VAL A 96 8.15 -12.75 8.62
N VAL A 97 7.31 -12.42 7.63
CA VAL A 97 7.37 -13.01 6.29
C VAL A 97 8.25 -12.15 5.39
N THR A 98 9.32 -12.72 4.83
CA THR A 98 10.21 -12.04 3.88
C THR A 98 9.45 -11.57 2.62
N PRO A 99 9.77 -10.39 2.05
CA PRO A 99 10.65 -9.34 2.60
C PRO A 99 10.08 -8.74 3.90
N LEU A 100 10.94 -8.49 4.89
CA LEU A 100 10.52 -8.01 6.21
C LEU A 100 10.03 -6.56 6.15
N GLY A 101 10.58 -5.76 5.24
CA GLY A 101 10.07 -4.42 4.90
C GLY A 101 8.76 -4.46 4.10
N GLY A 102 8.28 -5.65 3.71
CA GLY A 102 7.11 -5.81 2.86
C GLY A 102 7.40 -5.59 1.38
N LYS A 103 6.33 -5.60 0.58
CA LYS A 103 6.38 -5.49 -0.88
C LYS A 103 5.28 -4.53 -1.35
N ILE A 104 5.59 -3.68 -2.33
CA ILE A 104 4.67 -2.67 -2.87
C ILE A 104 4.31 -2.87 -4.35
N ASP A 105 5.05 -3.72 -5.05
CA ASP A 105 4.97 -4.00 -6.48
C ASP A 105 4.30 -5.37 -6.72
N LEU A 106 3.01 -5.47 -6.40
CA LEU A 106 2.26 -6.74 -6.45
C LEU A 106 1.62 -7.04 -7.81
N ASP A 107 1.86 -6.22 -8.83
CA ASP A 107 1.20 -6.39 -10.13
C ASP A 107 1.62 -7.73 -10.77
N LEU A 108 0.63 -8.45 -11.27
CA LEU A 108 0.82 -9.63 -12.10
C LEU A 108 0.03 -9.47 -13.39
N ASP A 109 0.74 -9.29 -14.51
CA ASP A 109 0.16 -8.98 -15.82
C ASP A 109 -0.92 -9.99 -16.22
N GLY A 110 -2.09 -9.51 -16.67
CA GLY A 110 -3.24 -10.37 -16.98
C GLY A 110 -4.12 -10.79 -15.80
N PHE A 111 -3.79 -10.41 -14.57
CA PHE A 111 -4.56 -10.77 -13.36
C PHE A 111 -4.94 -9.57 -12.48
N ALA A 112 -5.99 -9.68 -11.68
CA ALA A 112 -6.51 -8.57 -10.88
C ALA A 112 -5.57 -8.08 -9.77
N VAL A 113 -4.66 -8.92 -9.24
CA VAL A 113 -3.71 -8.52 -8.18
C VAL A 113 -2.81 -7.36 -8.62
N GLY A 114 -2.61 -6.38 -7.75
CA GLY A 114 -1.80 -5.20 -8.01
C GLY A 114 -2.55 -3.88 -7.85
N ASN A 115 -1.92 -2.81 -8.31
CA ASN A 115 -2.45 -1.46 -8.28
C ASN A 115 -3.10 -1.11 -9.63
N TRP A 116 -4.14 -0.28 -9.55
CA TRP A 116 -5.00 0.09 -10.66
C TRP A 116 -5.41 1.54 -10.52
N PHE A 117 -5.49 2.23 -11.66
CA PHE A 117 -5.87 3.64 -11.73
C PHE A 117 -7.06 3.78 -12.67
N VAL A 118 -8.01 4.67 -12.38
CA VAL A 118 -9.11 4.92 -13.31
C VAL A 118 -8.54 5.34 -14.69
N GLU A 119 -9.13 4.85 -15.77
CA GLU A 119 -8.66 5.15 -17.12
C GLU A 119 -8.60 6.67 -17.36
N ASN A 120 -7.51 7.15 -17.96
CA ASN A 120 -7.27 8.57 -18.23
C ASN A 120 -7.16 9.47 -16.98
N THR A 121 -6.74 8.96 -15.82
CA THR A 121 -6.56 9.76 -14.59
C THR A 121 -5.12 9.95 -14.14
N ASN A 122 -4.17 9.92 -15.08
CA ASN A 122 -2.76 10.29 -14.84
C ASN A 122 -2.03 9.40 -13.81
N GLY A 123 -2.46 8.14 -13.70
CA GLY A 123 -1.87 7.16 -12.80
C GLY A 123 -1.82 7.60 -11.35
N TYR A 124 -0.70 7.33 -10.67
CA TYR A 124 -0.51 7.64 -9.26
C TYR A 124 -0.63 9.13 -8.94
N ALA A 125 -0.38 10.01 -9.92
CA ALA A 125 -0.52 11.44 -9.73
C ALA A 125 -1.98 11.88 -9.53
N GLY A 126 -2.93 11.08 -10.02
CA GLY A 126 -4.34 11.43 -10.06
C GLY A 126 -4.63 12.69 -10.88
N ILE A 127 -5.92 13.08 -10.87
CA ILE A 127 -6.42 14.30 -11.54
C ILE A 127 -7.10 15.29 -10.59
N ASN A 128 -7.35 14.89 -9.35
CA ASN A 128 -7.97 15.71 -8.33
C ASN A 128 -6.94 16.07 -7.27
N SER A 129 -6.95 17.31 -6.78
CA SER A 129 -6.12 17.72 -5.64
C SER A 129 -7.03 18.36 -4.59
N PRO A 130 -6.92 17.98 -3.31
CA PRO A 130 -5.92 17.08 -2.73
C PRO A 130 -6.23 15.58 -2.93
N ASP A 131 -7.43 15.22 -3.38
CA ASP A 131 -7.94 13.84 -3.40
C ASP A 131 -7.47 13.02 -4.61
N TYR A 132 -6.17 13.05 -4.92
CA TYR A 132 -5.62 12.40 -6.11
C TYR A 132 -5.86 10.87 -6.08
N TRP A 133 -5.90 10.33 -4.86
CA TRP A 133 -6.17 8.92 -4.60
C TRP A 133 -7.60 8.48 -4.94
N ASP A 134 -8.57 9.37 -5.17
CA ASP A 134 -9.97 8.99 -5.50
C ASP A 134 -10.08 8.01 -6.67
N THR A 135 -9.05 7.97 -7.51
CA THR A 135 -8.95 7.15 -8.71
C THR A 135 -8.11 5.88 -8.53
N HIS A 136 -7.65 5.60 -7.31
CA HIS A 136 -6.74 4.49 -7.00
C HIS A 136 -7.52 3.27 -6.47
N LEU A 137 -7.13 2.09 -6.93
CA LEU A 137 -7.63 0.79 -6.49
C LEU A 137 -6.44 -0.16 -6.32
N SER A 138 -6.49 -1.02 -5.32
CA SER A 138 -5.49 -2.07 -5.14
C SER A 138 -6.14 -3.37 -4.67
N PHE A 139 -5.75 -4.47 -5.33
CA PHE A 139 -5.97 -5.83 -4.84
C PHE A 139 -4.62 -6.36 -4.37
N ALA A 140 -4.44 -6.40 -3.06
CA ALA A 140 -3.17 -6.68 -2.43
C ALA A 140 -3.33 -7.68 -1.29
N TYR A 141 -2.27 -7.81 -0.48
CA TYR A 141 -2.27 -8.60 0.72
C TYR A 141 -1.95 -7.74 1.93
N ASP A 142 -2.30 -8.23 3.11
CA ASP A 142 -2.01 -7.54 4.36
C ASP A 142 -0.50 -7.35 4.57
N HIS A 143 -0.15 -6.16 5.03
CA HIS A 143 1.24 -5.75 5.19
C HIS A 143 1.95 -6.46 6.35
N PHE A 144 1.23 -6.98 7.34
CA PHE A 144 1.82 -7.83 8.39
C PHE A 144 1.68 -9.31 8.05
N ASP A 145 0.49 -9.73 7.60
CA ASP A 145 0.17 -11.14 7.33
C ASP A 145 -0.29 -11.35 5.88
N PRO A 146 0.64 -11.60 4.93
CA PRO A 146 0.34 -11.61 3.51
C PRO A 146 -0.56 -12.79 3.06
N THR A 147 -1.03 -13.62 3.99
CA THR A 147 -2.05 -14.65 3.69
C THR A 147 -3.44 -14.04 3.52
N TRP A 148 -3.69 -12.83 4.01
CA TRP A 148 -4.99 -12.17 3.92
C TRP A 148 -5.06 -11.18 2.76
N ILE A 149 -6.13 -11.29 1.96
CA ILE A 149 -6.44 -10.39 0.86
C ILE A 149 -6.91 -9.04 1.42
N ARG A 150 -6.45 -7.98 0.78
CA ARG A 150 -6.87 -6.59 1.02
C ARG A 150 -7.34 -5.95 -0.27
N ILE A 151 -8.49 -5.30 -0.21
CA ILE A 151 -8.98 -4.43 -1.28
C ILE A 151 -8.96 -3.01 -0.75
N SER A 152 -8.11 -2.17 -1.35
CA SER A 152 -7.98 -0.75 -1.02
C SER A 152 -8.59 0.09 -2.12
N MET A 153 -9.45 1.02 -1.75
CA MET A 153 -10.08 1.97 -2.66
C MET A 153 -9.84 3.37 -2.13
N GLY A 154 -9.29 4.25 -2.96
CA GLY A 154 -9.21 5.66 -2.61
C GLY A 154 -10.57 6.36 -2.67
N LYS A 155 -11.58 5.73 -3.28
CA LYS A 155 -12.98 6.17 -3.18
C LYS A 155 -13.92 4.99 -2.95
N TYR A 156 -14.56 4.98 -1.79
CA TYR A 156 -15.61 4.07 -1.37
C TYR A 156 -16.72 4.91 -0.71
N ASP A 157 -17.76 5.20 -1.50
CA ASP A 157 -18.77 6.22 -1.14
C ASP A 157 -18.12 7.62 -0.99
N ASP A 158 -18.35 8.30 0.13
CA ASP A 158 -17.76 9.60 0.47
C ASP A 158 -16.43 9.49 1.26
N SER A 159 -15.76 8.32 1.26
CA SER A 159 -14.50 8.10 1.99
C SER A 159 -13.49 7.21 1.25
N THR A 160 -12.32 7.02 1.84
CA THR A 160 -11.35 5.97 1.45
C THR A 160 -11.64 4.69 2.24
N GLY A 161 -11.28 3.51 1.72
CA GLY A 161 -11.45 2.27 2.49
C GLY A 161 -10.45 1.17 2.16
N VAL A 162 -9.94 0.51 3.20
CA VAL A 162 -9.18 -0.74 3.12
C VAL A 162 -10.01 -1.83 3.78
N PHE A 163 -10.29 -2.90 3.03
CA PHE A 163 -11.17 -3.97 3.47
C PHE A 163 -10.51 -5.33 3.32
N GLY A 164 -10.93 -6.25 4.17
CA GLY A 164 -10.70 -7.68 3.98
C GLY A 164 -11.74 -8.25 3.02
N VAL A 165 -11.45 -9.44 2.53
CA VAL A 165 -12.40 -10.26 1.75
C VAL A 165 -12.99 -11.33 2.65
N LYS A 166 -14.31 -11.43 2.71
CA LYS A 166 -14.99 -12.51 3.43
C LYS A 166 -14.58 -13.86 2.86
N ASP A 167 -14.32 -14.84 3.72
CA ASP A 167 -13.76 -16.16 3.39
C ASP A 167 -12.38 -16.12 2.70
N ASN A 168 -11.76 -14.94 2.59
CA ASN A 168 -10.42 -14.72 2.03
C ASN A 168 -10.23 -15.33 0.62
N THR A 169 -11.26 -15.23 -0.24
CA THR A 169 -11.31 -15.89 -1.55
C THR A 169 -12.27 -15.18 -2.51
N PRO A 170 -12.11 -15.30 -3.85
CA PRO A 170 -10.97 -15.88 -4.58
C PRO A 170 -9.68 -15.06 -4.45
N ASP A 171 -8.54 -15.70 -4.65
CA ASP A 171 -7.24 -15.01 -4.69
C ASP A 171 -7.14 -14.12 -5.96
N PRO A 172 -6.79 -12.83 -5.85
CA PRO A 172 -6.73 -11.92 -6.99
C PRO A 172 -5.66 -12.31 -8.03
N THR A 173 -4.67 -13.14 -7.68
CA THR A 173 -3.70 -13.71 -8.63
C THR A 173 -4.32 -14.73 -9.60
N THR A 174 -5.57 -15.14 -9.34
CA THR A 174 -6.30 -16.12 -10.18
C THR A 174 -7.40 -15.50 -11.02
N ILE A 175 -7.69 -14.21 -10.83
CA ILE A 175 -8.75 -13.50 -11.56
C ILE A 175 -8.17 -12.95 -12.86
N SER A 176 -8.56 -13.56 -13.98
CA SER A 176 -8.18 -13.17 -15.33
C SER A 176 -9.42 -12.88 -16.18
N VAL A 177 -9.24 -12.53 -17.46
CA VAL A 177 -10.35 -12.37 -18.41
C VAL A 177 -11.23 -13.63 -18.48
N ALA A 178 -10.63 -14.82 -18.41
CA ALA A 178 -11.35 -16.10 -18.46
C ALA A 178 -12.21 -16.36 -17.22
N THR A 179 -11.91 -15.71 -16.09
CA THR A 179 -12.68 -15.83 -14.85
C THR A 179 -14.05 -15.17 -14.97
N GLY A 180 -14.16 -14.12 -15.79
CA GLY A 180 -15.40 -13.34 -15.94
C GLY A 180 -15.68 -12.47 -14.72
N LEU A 181 -16.97 -12.28 -14.42
CA LEU A 181 -17.41 -11.44 -13.30
C LEU A 181 -17.12 -12.12 -11.96
N VAL A 182 -16.32 -11.45 -11.13
CA VAL A 182 -16.06 -11.85 -9.74
C VAL A 182 -16.72 -10.87 -8.79
N LYS A 183 -17.19 -11.42 -7.67
CA LYS A 183 -17.82 -10.68 -6.58
C LYS A 183 -17.05 -10.93 -5.29
N TYR A 184 -16.72 -9.86 -4.58
CA TYR A 184 -16.18 -9.94 -3.23
C TYR A 184 -17.14 -9.29 -2.24
N GLU A 185 -17.36 -9.95 -1.11
CA GLU A 185 -17.96 -9.32 0.07
C GLU A 185 -16.84 -8.69 0.91
N LEU A 186 -16.96 -7.39 1.17
CA LEU A 186 -15.99 -6.62 1.94
C LEU A 186 -16.30 -6.69 3.43
N VAL A 187 -15.26 -6.85 4.24
CA VAL A 187 -15.34 -6.93 5.69
C VAL A 187 -14.30 -6.05 6.36
N GLU A 188 -14.56 -5.65 7.60
CA GLU A 188 -13.58 -4.95 8.42
C GLU A 188 -12.37 -5.85 8.72
N ILE A 189 -11.23 -5.21 8.94
CA ILE A 189 -9.97 -5.87 9.30
C ILE A 189 -9.52 -5.42 10.68
N ASP A 190 -8.82 -6.30 11.38
CA ASP A 190 -8.01 -5.97 12.54
C ASP A 190 -6.78 -6.89 12.58
N TRP A 191 -5.94 -6.71 13.58
CA TRP A 191 -4.78 -7.56 13.83
C TRP A 191 -4.79 -8.10 15.24
N LYS A 192 -4.29 -9.32 15.38
CA LYS A 192 -4.09 -9.96 16.68
C LYS A 192 -2.62 -10.23 16.92
N LEU A 193 -2.21 -10.15 18.17
CA LEU A 193 -0.92 -10.67 18.59
C LEU A 193 -0.92 -12.19 18.39
N LYS A 194 0.05 -12.73 17.66
CA LYS A 194 0.13 -14.17 17.42
C LYS A 194 0.31 -14.97 18.71
N SER A 195 1.01 -14.39 19.68
CA SER A 195 1.33 -15.03 20.96
C SER A 195 0.12 -15.22 21.87
N THR A 196 -0.78 -14.24 21.93
CA THR A 196 -1.92 -14.23 22.88
C THR A 196 -3.28 -14.37 22.19
N SER A 197 -3.35 -14.17 20.87
CA SER A 197 -4.59 -14.04 20.09
C SER A 197 -5.49 -12.87 20.51
N GLU A 198 -4.97 -11.93 21.31
CA GLU A 198 -5.66 -10.69 21.67
C GLU A 198 -5.54 -9.66 20.55
N PHE A 199 -6.53 -8.77 20.43
CA PHE A 199 -6.49 -7.69 19.44
C PHE A 199 -5.41 -6.67 19.79
N TRP A 200 -4.67 -6.24 18.77
CA TRP A 200 -3.60 -5.28 18.95
C TRP A 200 -4.15 -3.89 19.30
N ASN A 201 -3.69 -3.36 20.43
CA ASN A 201 -4.14 -2.07 20.95
C ASN A 201 -3.58 -0.85 20.18
N ARG A 202 -2.62 -1.06 19.27
CA ARG A 202 -1.93 -0.02 18.46
C ARG A 202 -1.13 1.00 19.27
N LEU A 203 -0.91 0.75 20.56
CA LEU A 203 -0.16 1.61 21.48
C LEU A 203 1.19 1.00 21.84
N GLU A 204 1.23 -0.33 21.96
CA GLU A 204 2.41 -1.06 22.39
C GLU A 204 2.72 -2.17 21.38
N TYR A 205 4.00 -2.42 21.15
CA TYR A 205 4.45 -3.52 20.31
C TYR A 205 4.88 -4.69 21.18
N GLU A 206 4.31 -5.86 20.96
CA GLU A 206 4.60 -7.07 21.74
C GLU A 206 4.94 -8.30 20.89
N GLY A 207 5.08 -8.18 19.57
CA GLY A 207 5.51 -9.27 18.70
C GLY A 207 4.81 -9.34 17.34
N GLU A 208 4.87 -10.53 16.74
CA GLU A 208 4.27 -10.83 15.43
C GLU A 208 2.76 -10.60 15.41
N LEU A 209 2.29 -9.93 14.36
CA LEU A 209 0.87 -9.68 14.12
C LEU A 209 0.31 -10.63 13.05
N VAL A 210 -0.89 -11.17 13.31
CA VAL A 210 -1.68 -11.94 12.34
C VAL A 210 -2.91 -11.15 11.92
N GLY A 211 -3.25 -11.24 10.64
CA GLY A 211 -4.43 -10.57 10.10
C GLY A 211 -5.72 -11.21 10.62
N PHE A 212 -6.77 -10.40 10.71
CA PHE A 212 -8.10 -10.87 11.10
C PHE A 212 -9.16 -10.15 10.26
N ASN A 213 -10.07 -10.91 9.67
CA ASN A 213 -11.25 -10.39 8.99
C ASN A 213 -12.47 -10.64 9.88
N PHE A 214 -13.33 -9.64 10.04
CA PHE A 214 -14.63 -9.82 10.68
C PHE A 214 -15.64 -10.50 9.74
N ASP A 215 -16.73 -11.03 10.29
CA ASP A 215 -17.78 -11.69 9.49
C ASP A 215 -18.82 -10.72 8.92
N THR A 216 -18.94 -9.53 9.51
CA THR A 216 -19.96 -8.55 9.13
C THR A 216 -19.61 -7.89 7.80
N VAL A 217 -20.43 -8.16 6.79
CA VAL A 217 -20.32 -7.56 5.45
C VAL A 217 -20.61 -6.05 5.50
N LYS A 218 -19.69 -5.26 4.97
CA LYS A 218 -19.78 -3.79 4.89
C LYS A 218 -20.15 -3.30 3.50
N GLY A 219 -20.02 -4.16 2.50
CA GLY A 219 -20.39 -3.89 1.12
C GLY A 219 -19.95 -5.00 0.20
N VAL A 220 -20.23 -4.83 -1.08
CA VAL A 220 -19.84 -5.77 -2.13
C VAL A 220 -19.07 -5.00 -3.20
N VAL A 221 -18.07 -5.62 -3.80
CA VAL A 221 -17.46 -5.12 -5.03
C VAL A 221 -17.62 -6.15 -6.14
N LEU A 222 -17.83 -5.64 -7.35
CA LEU A 222 -17.75 -6.41 -8.58
C LEU A 222 -16.45 -6.05 -9.31
N VAL A 223 -15.74 -7.08 -9.78
CA VAL A 223 -14.52 -6.93 -10.58
C VAL A 223 -14.56 -7.87 -11.77
N GLN A 224 -14.16 -7.37 -12.92
CA GLN A 224 -14.03 -8.17 -14.14
C GLN A 224 -12.85 -7.65 -14.96
N MET A 225 -11.86 -8.51 -15.21
CA MET A 225 -10.82 -8.21 -16.19
C MET A 225 -11.45 -8.15 -17.59
N LEU A 226 -11.22 -7.06 -18.31
CA LEU A 226 -11.71 -6.85 -19.68
C LEU A 226 -10.68 -7.32 -20.71
N ASP A 227 -9.41 -7.06 -20.41
CA ASP A 227 -8.24 -7.56 -21.14
C ASP A 227 -7.06 -7.77 -20.17
N THR A 228 -5.83 -7.80 -20.66
CA THR A 228 -4.62 -8.01 -19.86
C THR A 228 -4.38 -6.92 -18.81
N ARG A 229 -4.75 -5.66 -19.10
CA ARG A 229 -4.43 -4.47 -18.30
C ARG A 229 -5.58 -3.48 -18.16
N SER A 230 -6.80 -3.90 -18.50
CA SER A 230 -8.03 -3.18 -18.24
C SER A 230 -8.94 -4.02 -17.35
N LEU A 231 -9.50 -3.40 -16.32
CA LEU A 231 -10.53 -4.01 -15.49
C LEU A 231 -11.74 -3.11 -15.33
N LYS A 232 -12.91 -3.71 -15.18
CA LYS A 232 -14.15 -3.05 -14.80
C LYS A 232 -14.43 -3.30 -13.33
N PHE A 233 -14.77 -2.23 -12.61
CA PHE A 233 -14.98 -2.28 -11.17
C PHE A 233 -16.17 -1.43 -10.74
N GLU A 234 -16.87 -1.89 -9.69
CA GLU A 234 -17.91 -1.13 -9.01
C GLU A 234 -18.04 -1.57 -7.56
N ALA A 235 -18.11 -0.60 -6.65
CA ALA A 235 -18.38 -0.83 -5.24
C ALA A 235 -19.86 -0.55 -4.90
N PHE A 236 -20.41 -1.37 -4.02
CA PHE A 236 -21.79 -1.31 -3.53
C PHE A 236 -21.78 -1.25 -2.00
N PRO A 237 -21.56 -0.05 -1.41
CA PRO A 237 -21.54 0.12 0.03
C PRO A 237 -22.83 -0.31 0.72
N GLY A 238 -22.71 -1.01 1.85
CA GLY A 238 -23.83 -1.48 2.66
C GLY A 238 -24.71 -2.56 2.00
N LYS A 239 -24.33 -3.08 0.83
CA LYS A 239 -25.03 -4.19 0.17
C LYS A 239 -24.46 -5.55 0.59
N THR A 240 -25.29 -6.57 0.51
CA THR A 240 -24.90 -7.98 0.63
C THR A 240 -24.75 -8.64 -0.75
N ALA A 241 -24.11 -9.82 -0.82
CA ALA A 241 -23.93 -10.52 -2.09
C ALA A 241 -25.23 -10.78 -2.87
N ASP A 242 -26.34 -11.05 -2.19
CA ASP A 242 -27.64 -11.33 -2.82
C ASP A 242 -28.30 -10.09 -3.44
N GLN A 243 -27.90 -8.89 -3.02
CA GLN A 243 -28.47 -7.63 -3.51
C GLN A 243 -27.77 -7.10 -4.77
N VAL A 244 -26.64 -7.69 -5.15
CA VAL A 244 -25.79 -7.23 -6.25
C VAL A 244 -25.64 -8.35 -7.28
N THR A 245 -26.16 -8.17 -8.49
CA THR A 245 -26.13 -9.23 -9.51
C THR A 245 -25.28 -8.89 -10.72
N ALA A 246 -25.13 -7.61 -11.04
CA ALA A 246 -24.39 -7.13 -12.19
C ALA A 246 -23.90 -5.69 -11.96
N PHE A 247 -22.95 -5.27 -12.80
CA PHE A 247 -22.57 -3.87 -12.89
C PHE A 247 -23.77 -2.99 -13.26
N THR A 248 -23.76 -1.77 -12.76
CA THR A 248 -24.66 -0.69 -13.17
C THR A 248 -23.98 0.26 -14.14
N SER A 249 -24.64 1.38 -14.46
CA SER A 249 -24.04 2.48 -15.22
C SER A 249 -22.94 3.21 -14.45
N SER A 250 -22.79 2.98 -13.15
CA SER A 250 -21.78 3.61 -12.30
C SER A 250 -20.43 2.87 -12.30
N ALA A 251 -20.35 1.70 -12.93
CA ALA A 251 -19.10 0.95 -13.04
C ALA A 251 -18.04 1.74 -13.81
N VAL A 252 -16.80 1.66 -13.31
CA VAL A 252 -15.65 2.40 -13.83
C VAL A 252 -14.63 1.43 -14.41
N THR A 253 -13.96 1.86 -15.48
CA THR A 253 -12.81 1.15 -16.04
C THR A 253 -11.52 1.66 -15.42
N TYR A 254 -10.69 0.74 -14.98
CA TYR A 254 -9.34 1.01 -14.50
C TYR A 254 -8.32 0.43 -15.48
N GLU A 255 -7.16 1.07 -15.54
CA GLU A 255 -5.98 0.70 -16.32
C GLU A 255 -4.77 0.48 -15.41
N ARG A 256 -3.78 -0.21 -15.95
CA ARG A 256 -2.41 -0.24 -15.45
C ARG A 256 -1.43 -0.64 -16.54
#